data_AF-A0A660T5U9-F1
#
_entry.id   AF-A0A660T5U9-F1
#
_cell.length_a   1.000
_cell.length_b   1.000
_cell.length_c   1.000
_cell.angle_alpha   90.00
_cell.angle_beta   90.00
_cell.angle_gamma   90.00
#
_symmetry.space_group_name_H-M   'P 1'
#
loop_
_entity.id
_entity.type
_entity.pdbx_description
1 polymer ?
#
loop_
_entity_poly.entity_id
_entity_poly.type
_entity_poly.pdbx_seq_one_letter_code
_entity_poly.pdbx_strand_id
1 'polypeptide(L)'
;MGKAYFKKHLIPITFLLFLQTGILSVTGCTTTPNFKTAAEHAPPGFSVKALPVFILPEADSKNGIRAIFLDNSKKNILSITVVLADEDHPSAFTDFIYDIYRRFKYKRTEDVETFNYYYSKQSDIKNGFPEKVIFPTTYSKNQPFFTKDVKHYTEAVAFSAFTLKENRPLIFINTWNHLFSENNNNRDLKLNTIENYPVYIGSRADVEKLYRGR
;
A
#
# COMPACT_ATOMS: atom_id res chain seq x y z
N MET A 1 3.40 56.23 32.71
CA MET A 1 3.95 55.12 33.50
C MET A 1 2.98 53.95 33.46
N GLY A 2 3.13 53.04 32.49
CA GLY A 2 2.29 51.84 32.36
C GLY A 2 2.92 50.65 33.08
N LYS A 3 2.17 49.98 33.96
CA LYS A 3 2.56 48.69 34.56
C LYS A 3 1.92 47.56 33.75
N ALA A 4 2.75 46.74 33.12
CA ALA A 4 2.35 45.49 32.50
C ALA A 4 2.13 44.41 33.59
N TYR A 5 0.97 43.74 33.56
CA TYR A 5 0.72 42.54 34.35
C TYR A 5 0.92 41.31 33.47
N PHE A 6 2.01 40.58 33.73
CA PHE A 6 2.32 39.30 33.10
C PHE A 6 1.51 38.20 33.82
N LYS A 7 0.54 37.60 33.12
CA LYS A 7 -0.24 36.46 33.64
C LYS A 7 0.57 35.18 33.36
N LYS A 8 1.26 34.64 34.37
CA LYS A 8 1.88 33.31 34.29
C LYS A 8 0.77 32.25 34.28
N HIS A 9 0.57 31.59 33.15
CA HIS A 9 -0.22 30.36 33.10
C HIS A 9 0.61 29.21 33.69
N LEU A 10 0.34 28.90 34.96
CA LEU A 10 0.75 27.65 35.58
C LEU A 10 -0.08 26.52 34.94
N ILE A 11 0.56 25.70 34.11
CA ILE A 11 -0.01 24.42 33.71
C ILE A 11 0.04 23.51 34.95
N PRO A 12 -1.08 22.91 35.38
CA PRO A 12 -1.09 22.08 36.58
C PRO A 12 -0.27 20.81 36.33
N ILE A 13 0.70 20.58 37.22
CA ILE A 13 1.65 19.44 37.21
C ILE A 13 0.94 18.07 37.23
N THR A 14 -0.34 18.02 37.57
CA THR A 14 -1.18 16.82 37.49
C THR A 14 -1.48 16.36 36.06
N PHE A 15 -1.33 17.20 35.04
CA PHE A 15 -1.51 16.78 33.64
C PHE A 15 -0.25 16.06 33.08
N LEU A 16 0.93 16.24 33.68
CA LEU A 16 2.16 15.58 33.23
C LEU A 16 2.29 14.13 33.73
N LEU A 17 1.66 13.78 34.85
CA LEU A 17 1.78 12.45 35.45
C LEU A 17 0.86 11.40 34.81
N PHE A 18 -0.23 11.81 34.16
CA PHE A 18 -1.05 10.90 33.34
C PHE A 18 -0.42 10.57 31.98
N LEU A 19 0.52 11.41 31.51
CA LEU A 19 1.28 11.11 30.30
C LEU A 19 2.35 10.04 30.55
N GLN A 20 2.93 9.97 31.76
CA GLN A 20 3.98 8.98 32.07
C GLN A 20 3.45 7.56 32.32
N THR A 21 2.21 7.39 32.78
CA THR A 21 1.64 6.05 33.04
C THR A 21 0.83 5.49 31.88
N GLY A 22 0.42 6.32 30.91
CA GLY A 22 -0.26 5.88 29.69
C GLY A 22 0.66 5.41 28.56
N ILE A 23 1.96 5.65 28.66
CA ILE A 23 2.95 5.33 27.59
C ILE A 23 3.49 3.89 27.69
N LEU A 24 3.17 3.14 28.75
CA LEU A 24 3.83 1.86 29.07
C LEU A 24 3.03 0.58 28.75
N SER A 25 1.94 0.65 28.01
CA SER A 25 1.11 -0.55 27.71
C SER A 25 0.77 -0.78 26.23
N VAL A 26 1.41 -0.10 25.28
CA VAL A 26 1.22 -0.38 23.83
C VAL A 26 2.41 -1.18 23.28
N THR A 27 2.74 -2.30 23.92
CA THR A 27 3.67 -3.31 23.40
C THR A 27 2.91 -4.48 22.76
N GLY A 28 1.75 -4.21 22.15
CA GLY A 28 1.17 -5.11 21.17
C GLY A 28 2.07 -5.11 19.94
N CYS A 29 3.09 -5.97 19.93
CA CYS A 29 3.99 -6.15 18.80
C CYS A 29 3.14 -6.60 17.59
N THR A 30 2.82 -5.68 16.68
CA THR A 30 2.21 -6.02 15.39
C THR A 30 3.26 -6.77 14.59
N THR A 31 3.27 -8.10 14.71
CA THR A 31 4.23 -8.94 14.02
C THR A 31 3.73 -9.19 12.60
N THR A 32 4.42 -8.64 11.62
CA THR A 32 4.25 -8.99 10.21
C THR A 32 4.17 -10.52 10.06
N PRO A 33 3.14 -11.07 9.42
CA PRO A 33 3.08 -12.49 9.10
C PRO A 33 4.30 -12.90 8.29
N ASN A 34 4.89 -14.03 8.65
CA ASN A 34 5.86 -14.66 7.76
C ASN A 34 5.07 -15.30 6.61
N PHE A 35 4.87 -14.55 5.52
CA PHE A 35 4.07 -15.01 4.39
C PHE A 35 4.60 -16.31 3.79
N LYS A 36 5.91 -16.59 3.88
CA LYS A 36 6.46 -17.87 3.42
C LYS A 36 5.87 -19.09 4.13
N THR A 37 5.42 -18.94 5.37
CA THR A 37 4.85 -20.05 6.16
C THR A 37 3.34 -19.90 6.38
N ALA A 38 2.83 -18.67 6.33
CA ALA A 38 1.44 -18.36 6.68
C ALA A 38 0.52 -18.24 5.47
N ALA A 39 1.06 -17.91 4.29
CA ALA A 39 0.29 -17.76 3.06
C ALA A 39 0.32 -19.02 2.21
N GLU A 40 -0.73 -19.22 1.43
CA GLU A 40 -0.76 -20.25 0.39
C GLU A 40 0.15 -19.84 -0.77
N HIS A 41 1.13 -20.69 -1.10
CA HIS A 41 2.01 -20.44 -2.23
C HIS A 41 1.26 -20.68 -3.53
N ALA A 42 1.61 -19.91 -4.55
CA ALA A 42 1.21 -20.21 -5.92
C ALA A 42 1.59 -21.67 -6.26
N PRO A 43 0.64 -22.51 -6.71
CA PRO A 43 0.97 -23.89 -7.01
C PRO A 43 2.02 -23.96 -8.13
N PRO A 44 2.84 -25.02 -8.19
CA PRO A 44 3.83 -25.17 -9.25
C PRO A 44 3.19 -24.99 -10.64
N GLY A 45 3.72 -24.06 -11.44
CA GLY A 45 3.18 -23.73 -12.77
C GLY A 45 2.05 -22.69 -12.80
N PHE A 46 1.63 -22.13 -11.65
CA PHE A 46 0.81 -20.93 -11.62
C PHE A 46 1.67 -19.73 -12.02
N SER A 47 1.65 -19.42 -13.31
CA SER A 47 2.25 -18.22 -13.87
C SER A 47 1.12 -17.34 -14.43
N VAL A 48 1.10 -16.09 -14.01
CA VAL A 48 0.30 -15.05 -14.64
C VAL A 48 1.22 -14.32 -15.60
N LYS A 49 0.95 -14.42 -16.90
CA LYS A 49 1.79 -13.81 -17.94
C LYS A 49 2.03 -12.31 -17.72
N ALA A 50 1.01 -11.59 -17.25
CA ALA A 50 1.01 -10.14 -17.12
C ALA A 50 1.25 -9.65 -15.67
N LEU A 51 2.06 -10.36 -14.88
CA LEU A 51 2.46 -9.86 -13.55
C LEU A 51 3.07 -8.45 -13.68
N PRO A 52 2.63 -7.45 -12.89
CA PRO A 52 3.08 -6.07 -13.04
C PRO A 52 4.57 -5.88 -12.75
N VAL A 53 5.19 -4.89 -13.35
CA VAL A 53 6.46 -4.34 -12.85
C VAL A 53 6.12 -3.06 -12.12
N PHE A 54 6.50 -2.94 -10.86
CA PHE A 54 6.22 -1.74 -10.09
C PHE A 54 7.35 -0.74 -10.22
N ILE A 55 6.99 0.54 -10.32
CA ILE A 55 7.95 1.64 -10.34
C ILE A 55 7.60 2.59 -9.21
N LEU A 56 8.60 2.92 -8.39
CA LEU A 56 8.41 3.60 -7.11
C LEU A 56 9.52 4.66 -6.95
N PRO A 57 9.26 5.86 -6.39
CA PRO A 57 10.31 6.80 -6.07
C PRO A 57 11.35 6.24 -5.09
N GLU A 58 12.64 6.53 -5.31
CA GLU A 58 13.73 6.10 -4.42
C GLU A 58 13.52 6.58 -2.96
N ALA A 59 12.82 7.71 -2.78
CA ALA A 59 12.46 8.26 -1.47
C ALA A 59 11.69 7.26 -0.58
N ASP A 60 11.04 6.27 -1.19
CA ASP A 60 10.14 5.32 -0.53
C ASP A 60 10.67 3.87 -0.66
N SER A 61 11.94 3.70 -1.01
CA SER A 61 12.57 2.38 -1.22
C SER A 61 12.49 1.46 -0.01
N LYS A 62 12.46 2.03 1.20
CA LYS A 62 12.32 1.28 2.46
C LYS A 62 10.92 0.66 2.62
N ASN A 63 9.92 1.19 1.91
CA ASN A 63 8.52 0.80 1.94
C ASN A 63 8.13 -0.14 0.78
N GLY A 64 9.12 -0.75 0.16
CA GLY A 64 8.93 -1.64 -0.98
C GLY A 64 7.99 -2.83 -0.75
N ILE A 65 7.69 -3.52 -1.85
CA ILE A 65 6.72 -4.62 -1.89
C ILE A 65 7.23 -5.83 -1.09
N ARG A 66 6.42 -6.25 -0.12
CA ARG A 66 6.64 -7.44 0.71
C ARG A 66 6.10 -8.70 0.06
N ALA A 67 4.92 -8.61 -0.55
CA ALA A 67 4.24 -9.73 -1.16
C ALA A 67 3.16 -9.26 -2.15
N ILE A 68 2.88 -10.09 -3.15
CA ILE A 68 1.70 -9.99 -4.01
C ILE A 68 0.81 -11.20 -3.77
N PHE A 69 -0.49 -10.97 -3.62
CA PHE A 69 -1.52 -12.00 -3.52
C PHE A 69 -2.43 -11.95 -4.73
N LEU A 70 -2.70 -13.12 -5.30
CA LEU A 70 -3.48 -13.29 -6.52
C LEU A 70 -4.76 -14.05 -6.20
N ASP A 71 -5.90 -13.48 -6.60
CA ASP A 71 -7.22 -14.07 -6.40
C ASP A 71 -8.01 -14.05 -7.71
N ASN A 72 -8.25 -15.25 -8.25
CA ASN A 72 -9.02 -15.48 -9.48
C ASN A 72 -10.37 -16.18 -9.21
N SER A 73 -10.87 -16.11 -7.97
CA SER A 73 -12.17 -16.70 -7.57
C SER A 73 -13.35 -16.09 -8.32
N LYS A 74 -13.21 -14.85 -8.78
CA LYS A 74 -14.22 -14.13 -9.56
C LYS A 74 -14.06 -14.43 -11.05
N LYS A 75 -15.18 -14.68 -11.72
CA LYS A 75 -15.22 -14.95 -13.17
C LYS A 75 -14.59 -13.78 -13.95
N ASN A 76 -13.67 -14.12 -14.83
CA ASN A 76 -12.93 -13.24 -15.74
C ASN A 76 -12.12 -12.13 -15.04
N ILE A 77 -11.88 -12.24 -13.73
CA ILE A 77 -11.19 -11.22 -12.94
C ILE A 77 -10.03 -11.86 -12.21
N LEU A 78 -8.87 -11.21 -12.27
CA LEU A 78 -7.74 -11.47 -11.38
C LEU A 78 -7.56 -10.26 -10.47
N SER A 79 -7.85 -10.42 -9.20
CA SER A 79 -7.56 -9.42 -8.17
C SER A 79 -6.09 -9.54 -7.77
N ILE A 80 -5.38 -8.43 -7.78
CA ILE A 80 -3.98 -8.33 -7.41
C ILE A 80 -3.91 -7.47 -6.16
N THR A 81 -3.51 -8.08 -5.04
CA THR A 81 -3.33 -7.39 -3.77
C THR A 81 -1.84 -7.24 -3.49
N VAL A 82 -1.39 -6.01 -3.33
CA VAL A 82 0.00 -5.62 -3.04
C VAL A 82 0.12 -5.35 -1.56
N VAL A 83 1.09 -5.97 -0.90
CA VAL A 83 1.46 -5.66 0.49
C VAL A 83 2.76 -4.87 0.48
N LEU A 84 2.71 -3.63 0.95
CA LEU A 84 3.84 -2.69 1.04
C LEU A 84 4.28 -2.57 2.50
N ALA A 85 5.56 -2.27 2.73
CA ALA A 85 6.11 -2.41 4.07
C ALA A 85 5.57 -1.39 5.08
N ASP A 86 5.27 -0.17 4.65
CA ASP A 86 4.74 0.92 5.47
C ASP A 86 4.26 2.08 4.58
N GLU A 87 3.47 3.03 5.10
CA GLU A 87 3.27 4.33 4.42
C GLU A 87 3.91 5.43 5.25
N ASP A 88 4.79 6.20 4.63
CA ASP A 88 5.48 7.31 5.28
C ASP A 88 4.83 8.64 4.88
N HIS A 89 4.02 9.22 5.77
CA HIS A 89 3.50 10.56 5.53
C HIS A 89 4.65 11.58 5.44
N PRO A 90 4.63 12.57 4.53
CA PRO A 90 5.66 13.62 4.40
C PRO A 90 5.89 14.49 5.65
N SER A 91 5.14 14.26 6.72
CA SER A 91 5.20 14.96 8.00
C SER A 91 5.38 13.88 9.08
N ALA A 92 6.57 13.81 9.67
CA ALA A 92 6.93 12.77 10.64
C ALA A 92 6.00 12.73 11.87
N PHE A 93 5.38 13.85 12.25
CA PHE A 93 4.41 13.87 13.34
C PHE A 93 3.05 13.27 12.94
N THR A 94 2.62 13.53 11.72
CA THR A 94 1.36 12.99 11.18
C THR A 94 1.49 11.49 10.93
N ASP A 95 2.66 11.08 10.44
CA ASP A 95 3.07 9.69 10.24
C ASP A 95 2.95 8.86 11.52
N PHE A 96 3.57 9.34 12.61
CA PHE A 96 3.51 8.69 13.93
C PHE A 96 2.08 8.49 14.46
N ILE A 97 1.19 9.47 14.30
CA ILE A 97 -0.22 9.36 14.73
C ILE A 97 -0.99 8.40 13.82
N TYR A 98 -0.70 8.42 12.53
CA TYR A 98 -1.35 7.56 11.54
C TYR A 98 -0.96 6.09 11.72
N ASP A 99 0.30 5.80 12.05
CA ASP A 99 0.76 4.47 12.44
C ASP A 99 0.06 3.94 13.66
N ILE A 100 -0.07 4.76 14.70
CA ILE A 100 -0.79 4.38 15.92
C ILE A 100 -2.25 4.05 15.58
N TYR A 101 -2.91 4.88 14.77
CA TYR A 101 -4.27 4.60 14.30
C TYR A 101 -4.38 3.28 13.52
N ARG A 102 -3.48 3.05 12.55
CA ARG A 102 -3.48 1.82 11.74
C ARG A 102 -3.23 0.57 12.59
N ARG A 103 -2.34 0.66 13.58
CA ARG A 103 -2.12 -0.42 14.57
C ARG A 103 -3.39 -0.76 15.33
N PHE A 104 -4.16 0.22 15.77
CA PHE A 104 -5.43 -0.05 16.49
C PHE A 104 -6.54 -0.56 15.57
N LYS A 105 -6.69 0.00 14.37
CA LYS A 105 -7.80 -0.33 13.46
C LYS A 105 -7.57 -1.62 12.67
N TYR A 106 -6.35 -1.81 12.17
CA TYR A 106 -6.00 -2.89 11.23
C TYR A 106 -5.06 -3.94 11.83
N LYS A 107 -4.47 -3.68 13.01
CA LYS A 107 -3.43 -4.53 13.64
C LYS A 107 -2.17 -4.71 12.78
N ARG A 108 -1.92 -3.80 11.85
CA ARG A 108 -0.76 -3.77 10.95
C ARG A 108 -0.30 -2.33 10.68
N THR A 109 0.94 -2.16 10.27
CA THR A 109 1.49 -0.88 9.77
C THR A 109 1.68 -0.90 8.27
N GLU A 110 1.90 -2.10 7.71
CA GLU A 110 1.95 -2.35 6.28
C GLU A 110 0.74 -1.80 5.58
N ASP A 111 0.91 -1.36 4.35
CA ASP A 111 -0.20 -1.02 3.49
C ASP A 111 -0.57 -2.19 2.60
N VAL A 112 -1.87 -2.33 2.35
CA VAL A 112 -2.44 -3.41 1.57
C VAL A 112 -3.33 -2.75 0.55
N GLU A 113 -2.98 -2.86 -0.72
CA GLU A 113 -3.75 -2.23 -1.80
C GLU A 113 -4.13 -3.22 -2.89
N THR A 114 -5.31 -3.03 -3.47
CA THR A 114 -5.88 -3.98 -4.44
C THR A 114 -6.31 -3.29 -5.72
N PHE A 115 -5.96 -3.88 -6.86
CA PHE A 115 -6.52 -3.55 -8.16
C PHE A 115 -6.86 -4.83 -8.92
N ASN A 116 -7.57 -4.71 -10.04
CA ASN A 116 -8.16 -5.85 -10.73
C ASN A 116 -7.81 -5.85 -12.21
N TYR A 117 -7.36 -6.98 -12.71
CA TYR A 117 -7.32 -7.25 -14.14
C TYR A 117 -8.65 -7.85 -14.59
N TYR A 118 -9.20 -7.31 -15.67
CA TYR A 118 -10.40 -7.83 -16.32
C TYR A 118 -10.04 -8.46 -17.65
N TYR A 119 -10.47 -9.70 -17.85
CA TYR A 119 -10.23 -10.48 -19.05
C TYR A 119 -11.53 -10.73 -19.82
N SER A 120 -11.43 -10.97 -21.13
CA SER A 120 -12.60 -11.41 -21.91
C SER A 120 -13.07 -12.80 -21.47
N LYS A 121 -12.13 -13.69 -21.15
CA LYS A 121 -12.38 -15.09 -20.77
C LYS A 121 -11.51 -15.53 -19.58
N GLN A 122 -12.05 -16.39 -18.73
CA GLN A 122 -11.34 -16.97 -17.57
C GLN A 122 -10.04 -17.68 -17.97
N SER A 123 -10.03 -18.34 -19.13
CA SER A 123 -8.85 -19.03 -19.68
C SER A 123 -7.65 -18.12 -19.87
N ASP A 124 -7.90 -16.82 -20.08
CA ASP A 124 -6.88 -15.85 -20.46
C ASP A 124 -6.11 -15.33 -19.24
N ILE A 125 -6.59 -15.58 -18.01
CA ILE A 125 -5.91 -15.18 -16.76
C ILE A 125 -4.50 -15.77 -16.69
N LYS A 126 -4.31 -17.01 -17.17
CA LYS A 126 -3.01 -17.69 -17.12
C LYS A 126 -2.07 -17.19 -18.22
N ASN A 127 -2.55 -17.18 -19.47
CA ASN A 127 -1.70 -17.08 -20.65
C ASN A 127 -1.97 -15.85 -21.55
N GLY A 128 -3.03 -15.11 -21.26
CA GLY A 128 -3.48 -13.95 -22.02
C GLY A 128 -3.12 -12.63 -21.36
N PHE A 129 -3.63 -11.56 -21.95
CA PHE A 129 -3.57 -10.20 -21.42
C PHE A 129 -4.97 -9.76 -21.00
N PRO A 130 -5.09 -8.97 -19.94
CA PRO A 130 -6.38 -8.38 -19.61
C PRO A 130 -6.77 -7.34 -20.67
N GLU A 131 -8.06 -7.07 -20.79
CA GLU A 131 -8.57 -5.96 -21.59
C GLU A 131 -8.31 -4.62 -20.90
N LYS A 132 -8.41 -4.61 -19.56
CA LYS A 132 -8.28 -3.42 -18.73
C LYS A 132 -7.86 -3.74 -17.30
N VAL A 133 -7.31 -2.73 -16.65
CA VAL A 133 -6.98 -2.70 -15.23
C VAL A 133 -7.93 -1.75 -14.53
N ILE A 134 -8.63 -2.22 -13.50
CA ILE A 134 -9.52 -1.40 -12.68
C ILE A 134 -8.88 -1.15 -11.33
N PHE A 135 -8.70 0.13 -11.01
CA PHE A 135 -8.28 0.64 -9.71
C PHE A 135 -9.53 1.14 -8.97
N PRO A 136 -10.10 0.37 -8.01
CA PRO A 136 -11.37 0.72 -7.39
C PRO A 136 -11.28 1.96 -6.50
N THR A 137 -10.19 2.08 -5.73
CA THR A 137 -9.91 3.19 -4.81
C THR A 137 -8.43 3.53 -4.79
N THR A 138 -7.66 2.97 -5.71
CA THR A 138 -6.20 2.96 -5.68
C THR A 138 -5.59 3.76 -6.82
N TYR A 139 -6.40 4.55 -7.55
CA TYR A 139 -5.91 5.35 -8.66
C TYR A 139 -5.36 6.69 -8.18
N SER A 140 -4.12 7.00 -8.57
CA SER A 140 -3.41 8.23 -8.20
C SER A 140 -3.75 9.42 -9.10
N LYS A 141 -4.30 9.19 -10.29
CA LYS A 141 -4.46 10.20 -11.33
C LYS A 141 -3.12 10.88 -11.63
N ASN A 142 -3.04 12.20 -11.48
CA ASN A 142 -1.84 13.01 -11.72
C ASN A 142 -1.14 13.47 -10.43
N GLN A 143 -1.46 12.86 -9.28
CA GLN A 143 -0.87 13.25 -7.99
C GLN A 143 0.58 12.76 -7.90
N PRO A 144 1.55 13.66 -7.62
CA PRO A 144 2.95 13.28 -7.37
C PRO A 144 3.16 12.82 -5.92
N PHE A 145 4.37 12.31 -5.64
CA PHE A 145 4.73 11.60 -4.43
C PHE A 145 4.53 12.43 -3.17
N PHE A 146 4.98 13.67 -3.17
CA PHE A 146 4.93 14.56 -2.00
C PHE A 146 3.58 15.31 -1.83
N THR A 147 2.51 14.85 -2.49
CA THR A 147 1.17 15.41 -2.29
C THR A 147 0.74 15.19 -0.84
N LYS A 148 0.52 16.25 -0.07
CA LYS A 148 0.15 16.15 1.35
C LYS A 148 -1.23 15.49 1.52
N ASP A 149 -2.24 16.06 0.87
CA ASP A 149 -3.63 15.59 0.96
C ASP A 149 -3.95 14.70 -0.25
N VAL A 150 -3.54 13.43 -0.17
CA VAL A 150 -3.77 12.49 -1.27
C VAL A 150 -5.24 12.12 -1.36
N LYS A 151 -5.79 12.17 -2.58
CA LYS A 151 -7.16 11.76 -2.91
C LYS A 151 -7.15 10.39 -3.58
N HIS A 152 -8.05 9.52 -3.15
CA HIS A 152 -8.29 8.22 -3.76
C HIS A 152 -9.26 8.37 -4.93
N TYR A 153 -8.88 7.86 -6.11
CA TYR A 153 -9.75 7.83 -7.28
C TYR A 153 -10.07 6.39 -7.70
N THR A 154 -11.14 6.28 -8.49
CA THR A 154 -11.53 5.06 -9.21
C THR A 154 -11.26 5.26 -10.69
N GLU A 155 -10.65 4.28 -11.35
CA GLU A 155 -10.47 4.33 -12.81
C GLU A 155 -10.41 2.94 -13.43
N ALA A 156 -10.84 2.82 -14.68
CA ALA A 156 -10.68 1.64 -15.53
C ALA A 156 -9.81 1.98 -16.73
N VAL A 157 -8.55 1.58 -16.68
CA VAL A 157 -7.54 1.89 -17.70
C VAL A 157 -7.42 0.72 -18.67
N ALA A 158 -7.55 0.97 -19.96
CA ALA A 158 -7.32 -0.05 -20.99
C ALA A 158 -5.90 -0.63 -20.88
N PHE A 159 -5.73 -1.94 -20.99
CA PHE A 159 -4.42 -2.58 -20.83
C PHE A 159 -3.41 -2.07 -21.87
N SER A 160 -3.89 -1.71 -23.06
CA SER A 160 -3.07 -1.11 -24.13
C SER A 160 -2.49 0.27 -23.80
N ALA A 161 -2.98 0.94 -22.74
CA ALA A 161 -2.41 2.21 -22.29
C ALA A 161 -1.17 2.02 -21.40
N PHE A 162 -0.90 0.80 -20.93
CA PHE A 162 0.26 0.52 -20.09
C PHE A 162 1.50 0.33 -20.96
N THR A 163 2.59 1.00 -20.56
CA THR A 163 3.91 0.64 -21.05
C THR A 163 4.23 -0.79 -20.59
N LEU A 164 4.73 -1.63 -21.48
CA LEU A 164 5.10 -3.01 -21.16
C LEU A 164 6.61 -3.18 -21.08
N LYS A 165 7.08 -3.92 -20.08
CA LYS A 165 8.42 -4.49 -20.01
C LYS A 165 8.30 -6.01 -20.08
N GLU A 166 8.76 -6.63 -21.17
CA GLU A 166 8.71 -8.10 -21.34
C GLU A 166 7.30 -8.69 -21.11
N ASN A 167 6.25 -8.05 -21.66
CA ASN A 167 4.83 -8.40 -21.47
C ASN A 167 4.24 -8.09 -20.08
N ARG A 168 5.00 -7.46 -19.20
CA ARG A 168 4.54 -7.04 -17.87
C ARG A 168 4.17 -5.56 -17.88
N PRO A 169 2.97 -5.16 -17.46
CA PRO A 169 2.60 -3.75 -17.42
C PRO A 169 3.39 -3.02 -16.33
N LEU A 170 3.91 -1.83 -16.67
CA LEU A 170 4.49 -0.93 -15.70
C LEU A 170 3.37 -0.28 -14.89
N ILE A 171 3.38 -0.46 -13.57
CA ILE A 171 2.47 0.20 -12.63
C ILE A 171 3.29 1.15 -11.76
N PHE A 172 3.01 2.44 -11.86
CA PHE A 172 3.68 3.47 -11.08
C PHE A 172 2.99 3.63 -9.73
N ILE A 173 3.76 3.53 -8.65
CA ILE A 173 3.38 3.91 -7.29
C ILE A 173 3.71 5.39 -7.14
N ASN A 174 2.69 6.23 -7.22
CA ASN A 174 2.88 7.65 -7.45
C ASN A 174 2.83 8.51 -6.19
N THR A 175 2.21 8.03 -5.11
CA THR A 175 2.01 8.78 -3.86
C THR A 175 2.63 8.04 -2.68
N TRP A 176 2.90 8.76 -1.59
CA TRP A 176 3.45 8.20 -0.35
C TRP A 176 2.50 7.21 0.36
N ASN A 177 1.21 7.26 0.05
CA ASN A 177 0.19 6.27 0.46
C ASN A 177 -0.14 5.26 -0.67
N HIS A 178 0.86 4.98 -1.50
CA HIS A 178 0.89 3.97 -2.56
C HIS A 178 -0.26 3.92 -3.57
N LEU A 179 -0.81 5.06 -3.99
CA LEU A 179 -1.75 5.07 -5.11
C LEU A 179 -1.04 4.80 -6.44
N PHE A 180 -1.70 4.02 -7.29
CA PHE A 180 -1.17 3.50 -8.54
C PHE A 180 -1.62 4.31 -9.77
N SER A 181 -0.88 4.25 -10.87
CA SER A 181 -1.42 4.50 -12.21
C SER A 181 -0.53 3.87 -13.29
N GLU A 182 -0.99 3.94 -14.53
CA GLU A 182 -0.23 3.61 -15.74
C GLU A 182 0.86 4.65 -16.08
N ASN A 183 0.86 5.81 -15.43
CA ASN A 183 1.71 6.95 -15.78
C ASN A 183 2.64 7.39 -14.64
N ASN A 184 3.83 7.86 -15.01
CA ASN A 184 4.77 8.46 -14.05
C ASN A 184 4.38 9.91 -13.73
N ASN A 185 4.02 10.18 -12.47
CA ASN A 185 3.76 11.53 -11.96
C ASN A 185 4.99 12.18 -11.30
N ASN A 186 6.10 11.45 -11.22
CA ASN A 186 7.30 11.78 -10.43
C ASN A 186 8.53 11.91 -11.32
N ARG A 187 8.42 12.67 -12.42
CA ARG A 187 9.48 12.78 -13.45
C ARG A 187 10.81 13.34 -12.93
N ASP A 188 10.74 14.17 -11.89
CA ASP A 188 11.91 14.81 -11.29
C ASP A 188 12.54 13.98 -10.15
N LEU A 189 11.93 12.84 -9.81
CA LEU A 189 12.45 11.94 -8.78
C LEU A 189 13.22 10.79 -9.41
N LYS A 190 14.25 10.31 -8.71
CA LYS A 190 14.85 9.02 -9.03
C LYS A 190 13.85 7.91 -8.73
N LEU A 191 13.79 6.92 -9.61
CA LEU A 191 12.81 5.84 -9.55
C LEU A 191 13.52 4.49 -9.46
N ASN A 192 12.96 3.61 -8.63
CA ASN A 192 13.32 2.21 -8.53
C ASN A 192 12.32 1.34 -9.29
N THR A 193 12.85 0.33 -9.96
CA THR A 193 12.05 -0.69 -10.64
C THR A 193 12.04 -1.96 -9.80
N ILE A 194 10.85 -2.46 -9.46
CA ILE A 194 10.64 -3.71 -8.72
C ILE A 194 10.05 -4.75 -9.67
N GLU A 195 10.89 -5.69 -10.07
CA GLU A 195 10.53 -6.77 -11.00
C GLU A 195 10.32 -8.10 -10.30
N ASN A 196 10.94 -8.27 -9.14
CA ASN A 196 10.93 -9.52 -8.38
C ASN A 196 10.30 -9.27 -7.02
N TYR A 197 9.29 -10.07 -6.70
CA TYR A 197 8.58 -10.02 -5.43
C TYR A 197 7.97 -11.40 -5.14
N PRO A 198 7.78 -11.77 -3.86
CA PRO A 198 7.07 -12.99 -3.50
C PRO A 198 5.62 -12.95 -3.99
N VAL A 199 5.13 -14.08 -4.52
CA VAL A 199 3.75 -14.22 -5.02
C VAL A 199 3.06 -15.37 -4.31
N TYR A 200 1.84 -15.10 -3.83
CA TYR A 200 0.99 -16.00 -3.09
C TYR A 200 -0.43 -16.02 -3.67
N ILE A 201 -1.24 -16.98 -3.25
CA ILE A 201 -2.66 -17.05 -3.58
C ILE A 201 -3.47 -16.57 -2.38
N GLY A 202 -4.50 -15.78 -2.65
CA GLY A 202 -5.41 -15.31 -1.62
C GLY A 202 -6.09 -14.01 -1.99
N SER A 203 -7.29 -13.83 -1.47
CA SER A 203 -8.02 -12.57 -1.55
C SER A 203 -7.41 -11.53 -0.60
N ARG A 204 -7.79 -10.26 -0.78
CA ARG A 204 -7.48 -9.21 0.21
C ARG A 204 -7.95 -9.61 1.61
N ALA A 205 -9.12 -10.24 1.72
CA ALA A 205 -9.66 -10.66 3.01
C ALA A 205 -8.79 -11.73 3.68
N ASP A 206 -8.17 -12.62 2.90
CA ASP A 206 -7.22 -13.60 3.41
C ASP A 206 -5.96 -12.93 3.96
N VAL A 207 -5.42 -11.95 3.24
CA VAL A 207 -4.29 -11.12 3.71
C VAL A 207 -4.63 -10.47 5.05
N GLU A 208 -5.76 -9.78 5.15
CA GLU A 208 -6.20 -9.13 6.39
C GLU A 208 -6.40 -10.13 7.54
N LYS A 209 -6.85 -11.36 7.23
CA LYS A 209 -7.00 -12.44 8.22
C LYS A 209 -5.65 -12.90 8.77
N LEU A 210 -4.59 -12.93 7.96
CA LEU A 210 -3.23 -13.29 8.42
C LEU A 210 -2.73 -12.33 9.50
N TYR A 211 -3.10 -11.05 9.44
CA TYR A 211 -2.77 -10.06 10.46
C TYR A 211 -3.65 -10.14 11.72
N ARG A 212 -4.91 -10.60 11.59
CA ARG A 212 -5.85 -10.69 12.72
C ARG A 212 -5.69 -11.93 13.58
N GLY A 213 -5.11 -13.00 13.04
CA GLY A 213 -4.88 -14.26 13.74
C GLY A 213 -3.73 -14.24 14.76
N ARG A 214 -3.28 -13.05 15.18
CA ARG A 214 -2.19 -12.82 16.12
C ARG A 214 -2.58 -11.78 17.17
#